data_AF-A0A1G6GV48-F1
#
_entry.id   AF-A0A1G6GV48-F1
#
_cell.length_a   1.000
_cell.length_b   1.000
_cell.length_c   1.000
_cell.angle_alpha   90.00
_cell.angle_beta   90.00
_cell.angle_gamma   90.00
#
_symmetry.space_group_name_H-M   'P 1'
#
loop_
_entity.id
_entity.type
_entity.pdbx_description
1 polymer ?
#
loop_
_entity_poly.entity_id
_entity_poly.type
_entity_poly.pdbx_seq_one_letter_code
_entity_poly.pdbx_strand_id
1 'polypeptide(L)'
;MQDFINQLSEMNEIAQHLGIFLIGMIPLLEVFFAATVGAFVGAPFVTVLLVAMIGNWVSVMIIILPFDALFTRLRKRKQEKKGFIHGRAEKARRMYEKYGVPGLAILTPIIAPGHIAAFTSLAAGASKNKVIFWHTISIFIWGVLGIIMGYMLGFTFVR
;
A
#
# COMPACT_ATOMS: atom_id res chain seq x y z
N MET A 1 24.09 -4.16 8.44
CA MET A 1 23.35 -3.67 7.26
C MET A 1 24.04 -4.14 5.98
N GLN A 2 25.37 -3.90 5.83
CA GLN A 2 26.17 -4.52 4.76
C GLN A 2 26.06 -6.06 4.69
N ASP A 3 26.15 -6.78 5.81
CA ASP A 3 26.15 -8.26 5.79
C ASP A 3 24.83 -8.86 5.29
N PHE A 4 23.72 -8.18 5.57
CA PHE A 4 22.40 -8.56 5.09
C PHE A 4 22.24 -8.32 3.58
N ILE A 5 22.82 -7.23 3.07
CA ILE A 5 22.83 -6.89 1.64
C ILE A 5 23.70 -7.89 0.85
N ASN A 6 24.85 -8.28 1.39
CA ASN A 6 25.74 -9.26 0.76
C ASN A 6 25.11 -10.65 0.72
N GLN A 7 24.44 -11.10 1.78
CA GLN A 7 23.70 -12.37 1.79
C GLN A 7 22.55 -12.38 0.78
N LEU A 8 21.83 -11.26 0.60
CA LEU A 8 20.79 -11.14 -0.41
C LEU A 8 21.34 -11.17 -1.84
N SER A 9 22.52 -10.57 -2.07
CA SER A 9 23.18 -10.55 -3.38
C SER A 9 23.67 -11.94 -3.84
N GLU A 10 23.96 -12.84 -2.90
CA GLU A 10 24.40 -14.22 -3.19
C GLU A 10 23.22 -15.21 -3.34
N MET A 11 21.99 -14.79 -3.05
CA MET A 11 20.80 -15.61 -3.23
C MET A 11 20.36 -15.67 -4.71
N ASN A 12 19.78 -16.82 -5.09
CA ASN A 12 19.12 -17.03 -6.38
C ASN A 12 18.11 -15.90 -6.67
N GLU A 13 17.99 -15.48 -7.93
CA GLU A 13 17.11 -14.38 -8.38
C GLU A 13 15.69 -14.52 -7.84
N ILE A 14 15.14 -15.74 -7.80
CA ILE A 14 13.80 -16.03 -7.27
C ILE A 14 13.66 -15.57 -5.81
N ALA A 15 14.68 -15.80 -4.99
CA ALA A 15 14.65 -15.44 -3.59
C ALA A 15 14.80 -13.94 -3.35
N GLN A 16 15.55 -13.23 -4.21
CA GLN A 16 15.62 -11.77 -4.17
C GLN A 16 14.26 -11.14 -4.48
N HIS A 17 13.59 -11.59 -5.54
CA HIS A 17 12.26 -11.12 -5.91
C HIS A 17 11.21 -11.45 -4.82
N LEU A 18 11.30 -12.63 -4.20
CA LEU A 18 10.48 -12.99 -3.03
C LEU A 18 10.75 -12.07 -1.83
N GLY A 19 12.01 -11.75 -1.54
CA GLY A 19 12.36 -10.81 -0.46
C GLY A 19 11.78 -9.43 -0.69
N ILE A 20 11.93 -8.90 -1.90
CA ILE A 20 11.34 -7.61 -2.32
C ILE A 20 9.82 -7.65 -2.23
N PHE A 21 9.19 -8.73 -2.69
CA PHE A 21 7.75 -8.94 -2.58
C PHE A 21 7.29 -8.90 -1.12
N LEU A 22 7.98 -9.62 -0.23
CA LEU A 22 7.69 -9.64 1.21
C LEU A 22 7.88 -8.26 1.85
N ILE A 23 8.93 -7.52 1.49
CA ILE A 23 9.15 -6.14 1.96
C ILE A 23 8.01 -5.23 1.47
N GLY A 24 7.61 -5.34 0.20
CA GLY A 24 6.50 -4.58 -0.38
C GLY A 24 5.12 -4.95 0.20
N MET A 25 4.98 -6.16 0.76
CA MET A 25 3.79 -6.59 1.49
C MET A 25 3.66 -5.94 2.87
N ILE A 26 4.77 -5.52 3.50
CA ILE A 26 4.73 -4.94 4.86
C ILE A 26 3.92 -3.64 4.81
N PRO A 27 2.76 -3.58 5.47
CA PRO A 27 2.00 -2.35 5.59
C PRO A 27 2.89 -1.34 6.33
N LEU A 28 3.25 -0.22 5.68
CA LEU A 28 4.12 0.89 6.13
C LEU A 28 5.46 0.99 5.38
N LEU A 29 5.93 -0.09 4.74
CA LEU A 29 7.05 0.03 3.81
C LEU A 29 6.48 0.41 2.45
N GLU A 30 6.65 1.68 2.11
CA GLU A 30 6.13 2.21 0.85
C GLU A 30 6.85 1.59 -0.35
N VAL A 31 6.11 1.43 -1.45
CA VAL A 31 6.56 0.80 -2.71
C VAL A 31 7.90 1.39 -3.17
N PHE A 32 8.10 2.69 -2.98
CA PHE A 32 9.36 3.37 -3.31
C PHE A 32 10.53 2.88 -2.45
N PHE A 33 10.35 2.73 -1.14
CA PHE A 33 11.40 2.21 -0.25
C PHE A 33 11.79 0.78 -0.62
N ALA A 34 10.82 -0.10 -0.88
CA ALA A 34 11.07 -1.47 -1.34
C ALA A 34 11.82 -1.50 -2.69
N ALA A 35 11.44 -0.62 -3.62
CA ALA A 35 12.09 -0.49 -4.93
C ALA A 35 13.54 0.01 -4.82
N THR A 36 13.78 1.01 -3.99
CA THR A 36 15.12 1.53 -3.71
C THR A 36 16.02 0.45 -3.10
N VAL A 37 15.52 -0.30 -2.11
CA VAL A 37 16.27 -1.40 -1.49
C VAL A 37 16.59 -2.50 -2.51
N GLY A 38 15.63 -2.95 -3.31
CA GLY A 38 15.91 -3.99 -4.32
C GLY A 38 16.85 -3.54 -5.44
N ALA A 39 16.83 -2.25 -5.81
CA ALA A 39 17.80 -1.69 -6.74
C ALA A 39 19.23 -1.67 -6.16
N PHE A 40 19.38 -1.40 -4.87
CA PHE A 40 20.68 -1.51 -4.19
C PHE A 40 21.21 -2.96 -4.13
N VAL A 41 20.33 -3.94 -4.17
CA VAL A 41 20.68 -5.38 -4.24
C VAL A 41 21.06 -5.80 -5.68
N GLY A 42 20.94 -4.90 -6.66
CA GLY A 42 21.42 -5.11 -8.03
C GLY A 42 20.37 -5.63 -9.02
N ALA A 43 19.10 -5.72 -8.60
CA ALA A 43 17.99 -6.08 -9.48
C ALA A 43 17.50 -4.87 -10.30
N PRO A 44 16.97 -5.06 -11.53
CA PRO A 44 16.51 -3.96 -12.36
C PRO A 44 15.37 -3.17 -11.68
N PHE A 45 15.52 -1.84 -11.59
CA PHE A 45 14.64 -0.99 -10.77
C PHE A 45 13.15 -1.15 -11.12
N VAL A 46 12.81 -1.23 -12.41
CA VAL A 46 11.42 -1.40 -12.86
C VAL A 46 10.84 -2.75 -12.42
N THR A 47 11.63 -3.82 -12.52
CA THR A 47 11.18 -5.16 -12.11
C THR A 47 10.88 -5.19 -10.61
N VAL A 48 11.80 -4.66 -9.80
CA VAL A 48 11.64 -4.56 -8.34
C VAL A 48 10.43 -3.71 -7.99
N LEU A 49 10.25 -2.56 -8.66
CA LEU A 49 9.13 -1.66 -8.44
C LEU A 49 7.79 -2.34 -8.76
N LEU A 50 7.68 -3.04 -9.89
CA LEU A 50 6.46 -3.76 -10.27
C LEU A 50 6.13 -4.87 -9.26
N VAL A 51 7.13 -5.62 -8.82
CA VAL A 51 6.96 -6.66 -7.79
C VAL A 51 6.50 -6.05 -6.47
N ALA A 52 7.08 -4.93 -6.06
CA ALA A 52 6.67 -4.20 -4.86
C ALA A 52 5.24 -3.65 -4.98
N MET A 53 4.85 -3.12 -6.15
CA MET A 53 3.48 -2.66 -6.41
C MET A 53 2.47 -3.80 -6.28
N ILE A 54 2.78 -4.99 -6.82
CA ILE A 54 1.92 -6.17 -6.73
C ILE A 54 1.78 -6.62 -5.27
N GLY A 55 2.90 -6.74 -4.53
CA GLY A 55 2.89 -7.10 -3.11
C GLY A 55 2.07 -6.12 -2.27
N ASN A 56 2.22 -4.82 -2.53
CA ASN A 56 1.46 -3.78 -1.87
C ASN A 56 -0.04 -3.87 -2.18
N TRP A 57 -0.40 -4.06 -3.45
CA TRP A 57 -1.80 -4.23 -3.86
C TRP A 57 -2.45 -5.43 -3.18
N VAL A 58 -1.75 -6.58 -3.13
CA VAL A 58 -2.21 -7.78 -2.42
C VAL A 58 -2.43 -7.50 -0.93
N SER A 59 -1.50 -6.81 -0.28
CA SER A 59 -1.62 -6.44 1.14
C SER A 59 -2.82 -5.53 1.41
N VAL A 60 -3.08 -4.56 0.52
CA VAL A 60 -4.28 -3.71 0.58
C VAL A 60 -5.56 -4.55 0.40
N MET A 61 -5.58 -5.52 -0.52
CA MET A 61 -6.73 -6.43 -0.67
C MET A 61 -6.97 -7.29 0.57
N ILE A 62 -5.91 -7.78 1.22
CA ILE A 62 -5.99 -8.53 2.48
C ILE A 62 -6.63 -7.69 3.59
N ILE A 63 -6.48 -6.37 3.57
CA ILE A 63 -7.22 -5.49 4.49
C ILE A 63 -8.66 -5.29 4.01
N ILE A 64 -8.87 -4.95 2.74
CA ILE A 64 -10.20 -4.54 2.29
C ILE A 64 -11.23 -5.66 2.42
N LEU A 65 -10.89 -6.88 2.02
CA LEU A 65 -11.83 -8.00 1.93
C LEU A 65 -12.43 -8.43 3.29
N PRO A 66 -11.64 -8.76 4.33
CA PRO A 66 -12.18 -9.15 5.63
C PRO A 66 -12.82 -7.98 6.37
N PHE A 67 -12.25 -6.77 6.27
CA PHE A 67 -12.77 -5.61 6.99
C PHE A 67 -14.08 -5.08 6.38
N ASP A 68 -14.27 -5.14 5.06
CA ASP A 68 -15.57 -4.85 4.43
C ASP A 68 -16.67 -5.77 4.98
N ALA A 69 -16.40 -7.07 5.06
CA ALA A 69 -17.34 -8.04 5.62
C ALA A 69 -17.64 -7.77 7.11
N LEU A 70 -16.60 -7.43 7.89
CA LEU A 70 -16.73 -7.08 9.30
C LEU A 70 -17.57 -5.82 9.50
N PHE A 71 -17.24 -4.72 8.82
CA PHE A 71 -17.96 -3.46 8.94
C PHE A 71 -19.39 -3.56 8.41
N THR A 72 -19.64 -4.31 7.34
CA THR A 72 -21.00 -4.57 6.84
C THR A 72 -21.85 -5.32 7.88
N ARG A 73 -21.27 -6.32 8.56
CA ARG A 73 -21.95 -7.05 9.65
C ARG A 73 -22.22 -6.17 10.87
N LEU A 74 -21.25 -5.35 11.26
CA LEU A 74 -21.39 -4.38 12.36
C LEU A 74 -22.45 -3.32 12.06
N ARG A 75 -22.56 -2.88 10.79
CA ARG A 75 -23.56 -1.89 10.37
C ARG A 75 -24.97 -2.46 10.28
N LYS A 76 -25.12 -3.73 9.89
CA LYS A 76 -26.41 -4.46 9.87
C LYS A 76 -26.92 -4.79 11.27
N ARG A 77 -26.04 -5.07 12.22
CA ARG A 77 -26.38 -5.11 13.64
C ARG A 77 -26.49 -3.67 14.13
N LYS A 78 -27.65 -3.02 13.94
CA LYS A 78 -27.97 -1.72 14.57
C LYS A 78 -27.47 -1.74 16.02
N GLN A 79 -26.35 -1.09 16.33
CA GLN A 79 -25.87 -0.99 17.70
C GLN A 79 -25.33 0.39 18.02
N GLU A 80 -26.07 1.02 18.91
CA GLU A 80 -25.86 2.22 19.72
C GLU A 80 -24.62 2.16 20.63
N LYS A 81 -23.59 1.37 20.33
CA LYS A 81 -22.43 1.25 21.22
C LYS A 81 -21.40 2.34 20.93
N LYS A 82 -21.55 3.44 21.69
CA LYS A 82 -20.53 4.44 21.99
C LYS A 82 -19.32 3.73 22.65
N GLY A 83 -18.34 3.35 21.85
CA GLY A 83 -17.07 2.77 22.31
C GLY A 83 -15.93 3.24 21.42
N PHE A 84 -14.69 3.00 21.84
CA PHE A 84 -13.40 3.45 21.26
C PHE A 84 -13.31 3.51 19.71
N ILE A 85 -14.07 2.66 19.01
CA ILE A 85 -14.22 2.66 17.54
C ILE A 85 -14.88 3.94 17.03
N HIS A 86 -15.84 4.52 17.75
CA HIS A 86 -16.58 5.72 17.34
C HIS A 86 -15.66 6.94 17.15
N GLY A 87 -14.72 7.19 18.06
CA GLY A 87 -13.82 8.35 17.96
C GLY A 87 -12.84 8.27 16.77
N ARG A 88 -12.30 7.08 16.49
CA ARG A 88 -11.45 6.85 15.30
C ARG A 88 -12.28 6.77 14.01
N ALA A 89 -13.45 6.16 14.06
CA ALA A 89 -14.38 6.10 12.94
C ALA A 89 -14.95 7.47 12.58
N GLU A 90 -15.15 8.37 13.55
CA GLU A 90 -15.61 9.73 13.31
C GLU A 90 -14.52 10.59 12.67
N LYS A 91 -13.26 10.49 13.12
CA LYS A 91 -12.13 11.10 12.42
C LYS A 91 -11.99 10.58 10.98
N ALA A 92 -12.08 9.26 10.80
CA ALA A 92 -12.09 8.62 9.49
C ALA A 92 -13.23 9.14 8.61
N ARG A 93 -14.43 9.26 9.18
CA ARG A 93 -15.62 9.78 8.51
C ARG A 93 -15.49 11.24 8.12
N ARG A 94 -14.92 12.11 8.97
CA ARG A 94 -14.66 13.52 8.62
C ARG A 94 -13.65 13.65 7.49
N MET A 95 -12.58 12.86 7.49
CA MET A 95 -11.64 12.84 6.37
C MET A 95 -12.31 12.32 5.08
N TYR A 96 -13.14 11.28 5.19
CA TYR A 96 -13.91 10.76 4.07
C TYR A 96 -14.94 11.76 3.55
N GLU A 97 -15.65 12.49 4.41
CA GLU A 97 -16.60 13.53 4.00
C GLU A 97 -15.90 14.71 3.30
N LYS A 98 -14.66 15.03 3.70
CA LYS A 98 -13.88 16.13 3.12
C LYS A 98 -13.19 15.76 1.79
N TYR A 99 -12.62 14.56 1.68
CA TYR A 99 -11.76 14.17 0.55
C TYR A 99 -12.29 12.98 -0.28
N GLY A 100 -13.27 12.25 0.25
CA GLY A 100 -13.77 11.01 -0.34
C GLY A 100 -12.72 9.90 -0.42
N VAL A 101 -13.12 8.75 -0.97
CA VAL A 101 -12.19 7.68 -1.34
C VAL A 101 -11.07 8.15 -2.29
N PRO A 102 -11.33 8.92 -3.38
CA PRO A 102 -10.28 9.34 -4.30
C PRO A 102 -9.19 10.16 -3.64
N GLY A 103 -9.57 11.19 -2.87
CA GLY A 103 -8.59 12.08 -2.22
C GLY A 103 -7.78 11.33 -1.16
N LEU A 104 -8.43 10.46 -0.39
CA LEU A 104 -7.73 9.60 0.57
C LEU A 104 -6.75 8.64 -0.11
N ALA A 105 -7.17 7.95 -1.17
CA ALA A 105 -6.33 7.00 -1.88
C ALA A 105 -5.13 7.69 -2.54
N ILE A 106 -5.32 8.82 -3.22
CA ILE A 106 -4.24 9.48 -3.97
C ILE A 106 -3.24 10.17 -3.03
N LEU A 107 -3.73 10.82 -1.97
CA LEU A 107 -2.88 11.53 -1.01
C LEU A 107 -2.21 10.61 0.01
N THR A 108 -2.54 9.32 0.02
CA THR A 108 -1.99 8.40 1.03
C THR A 108 -0.48 8.42 1.14
N PRO A 109 0.32 8.26 0.07
CA PRO A 109 1.77 8.17 0.25
C PRO A 109 2.42 9.44 0.83
N ILE A 110 1.67 10.55 0.90
CA ILE A 110 2.13 11.81 1.49
C ILE A 110 1.66 11.96 2.94
N ILE A 111 0.42 11.53 3.24
CA ILE A 111 -0.27 11.88 4.49
C ILE A 111 -0.37 10.68 5.44
N ALA A 112 -0.58 9.48 4.90
CA ALA A 112 -0.83 8.30 5.69
C ALA A 112 -0.60 7.00 4.89
N PRO A 113 -0.04 5.96 5.52
CA PRO A 113 0.12 4.65 4.91
C PRO A 113 -1.16 4.18 4.17
N GLY A 114 -1.03 3.74 2.91
CA GLY A 114 -2.16 3.37 2.03
C GLY A 114 -3.20 2.44 2.68
N HIS A 115 -2.72 1.51 3.49
CA HIS A 115 -3.47 0.56 4.29
C HIS A 115 -4.40 1.23 5.31
N ILE A 116 -3.92 2.29 5.98
CA ILE A 116 -4.72 3.06 6.95
C ILE A 116 -5.86 3.77 6.22
N ALA A 117 -5.63 4.33 5.04
CA ALA A 117 -6.70 4.97 4.28
C ALA A 117 -7.73 4.01 3.70
N ALA A 118 -7.30 2.81 3.28
CA ALA A 118 -8.23 1.76 2.87
C ALA A 118 -9.14 1.37 4.03
N PHE A 119 -8.54 1.13 5.21
CA PHE A 119 -9.25 0.83 6.43
C PHE A 119 -10.20 1.96 6.86
N THR A 120 -9.74 3.22 6.88
CA THR A 120 -10.57 4.36 7.29
C THR A 120 -11.72 4.61 6.32
N SER A 121 -11.52 4.41 5.02
CA SER A 121 -12.59 4.50 4.01
C SER A 121 -13.68 3.46 4.25
N LEU A 122 -13.30 2.21 4.54
CA LEU A 122 -14.25 1.15 4.88
C LEU A 122 -14.95 1.42 6.23
N ALA A 123 -14.22 1.87 7.23
CA ALA A 123 -14.76 2.23 8.54
C ALA A 123 -15.75 3.41 8.47
N ALA A 124 -15.50 4.37 7.56
CA ALA A 124 -16.41 5.46 7.25
C ALA A 124 -17.66 5.00 6.45
N GLY A 125 -17.68 3.75 5.98
CA GLY A 125 -18.80 3.14 5.28
C GLY A 125 -18.77 3.30 3.77
N ALA A 126 -17.60 3.56 3.17
CA ALA A 126 -17.40 3.54 1.73
C ALA A 126 -17.66 2.14 1.17
N SER A 127 -18.14 2.05 -0.07
CA SER A 127 -18.30 0.75 -0.72
C SER A 127 -16.93 0.16 -1.05
N LYS A 128 -16.73 -1.13 -0.73
CA LYS A 128 -15.54 -1.91 -1.11
C LYS A 128 -15.06 -1.62 -2.53
N ASN A 129 -15.97 -1.67 -3.50
CA ASN A 129 -15.61 -1.51 -4.91
C ASN A 129 -14.99 -0.14 -5.20
N LYS A 130 -15.47 0.93 -4.54
CA LYS A 130 -14.86 2.26 -4.66
C LYS A 130 -13.48 2.29 -4.02
N VAL A 131 -13.32 1.69 -2.83
CA VAL A 131 -12.02 1.64 -2.13
C VAL A 131 -10.98 0.88 -2.97
N ILE A 132 -11.32 -0.31 -3.48
CA ILE A 132 -10.45 -1.10 -4.35
C ILE A 132 -10.06 -0.31 -5.61
N PHE A 133 -11.04 0.27 -6.30
CA PHE A 133 -10.81 1.00 -7.55
C PHE A 133 -9.85 2.18 -7.36
N TRP A 134 -10.10 3.03 -6.35
CA TRP A 134 -9.29 4.22 -6.12
C TRP A 134 -7.91 3.90 -5.55
N HIS A 135 -7.78 2.89 -4.67
CA HIS A 135 -6.46 2.43 -4.22
C HIS A 135 -5.65 1.81 -5.35
N THR A 136 -6.29 1.07 -6.25
CA THR A 136 -5.63 0.52 -7.44
C THR A 136 -5.10 1.66 -8.32
N ILE A 137 -5.93 2.66 -8.65
CA ILE A 137 -5.50 3.85 -9.41
C ILE A 137 -4.35 4.57 -8.72
N SER A 138 -4.43 4.77 -7.40
CA SER A 138 -3.37 5.41 -6.64
C SER A 138 -2.05 4.66 -6.74
N ILE A 139 -2.06 3.33 -6.55
CA ILE A 139 -0.87 2.49 -6.70
C ILE A 139 -0.27 2.64 -8.10
N PHE A 140 -1.09 2.66 -9.16
CA PHE A 140 -0.62 2.89 -10.52
C PHE A 140 0.00 4.29 -10.71
N ILE A 141 -0.66 5.35 -10.23
CA ILE A 141 -0.13 6.73 -10.34
C ILE A 141 1.23 6.83 -9.66
N TRP A 142 1.32 6.33 -8.42
CA TRP A 142 2.57 6.37 -7.66
C TRP A 142 3.64 5.43 -8.20
N GLY A 143 3.25 4.32 -8.82
CA GLY A 143 4.15 3.46 -9.58
C GLY A 143 4.78 4.19 -10.76
N VAL A 144 3.99 4.89 -11.57
CA VAL A 144 4.49 5.69 -12.70
C VAL A 144 5.40 6.82 -12.21
N LEU A 145 5.02 7.52 -11.14
CA LEU A 145 5.88 8.52 -10.51
C LEU A 145 7.18 7.92 -9.98
N GLY A 146 7.13 6.71 -9.42
CA GLY A 146 8.29 5.96 -8.97
C GLY A 146 9.26 5.61 -10.10
N ILE A 147 8.74 5.24 -11.28
CA ILE A 147 9.55 5.02 -12.49
C ILE A 147 10.25 6.31 -12.90
N ILE A 148 9.52 7.43 -12.94
CA ILE A 148 10.08 8.74 -13.31
C ILE A 148 11.15 9.18 -12.31
N MET A 149 10.89 9.06 -11.00
CA MET A 149 11.86 9.36 -9.95
C MET A 149 13.08 8.46 -10.04
N GLY A 150 12.88 7.16 -10.31
CA GLY A 150 13.96 6.21 -10.53
C GLY A 150 14.89 6.65 -11.66
N TYR A 151 14.30 7.09 -12.78
CA TYR A 151 15.03 7.65 -13.91
C TYR A 151 15.82 8.91 -13.53
N MET A 152 15.19 9.86 -12.84
CA MET A 152 15.85 11.11 -12.40
C MET A 152 17.00 10.88 -11.42
N LEU A 153 16.91 9.82 -10.60
CA LEU A 153 17.95 9.43 -9.64
C LEU A 153 19.07 8.58 -10.26
N GLY A 154 18.99 8.27 -11.57
CA GLY A 154 20.01 7.51 -12.28
C GLY A 154 19.96 6.00 -12.03
N PHE A 155 18.85 5.47 -11.49
CA PHE A 155 18.68 4.02 -11.40
C PHE A 155 18.59 3.41 -12.80
N THR A 156 19.40 2.39 -13.06
CA THR A 156 19.49 1.74 -14.38
C THR A 156 18.32 0.79 -14.60
N PHE A 157 17.70 0.86 -15.77
CA PHE A 157 16.50 0.10 -16.14
C PHE A 157 16.82 -1.31 -16.62
N VAL A 158 18.06 -1.54 -17.03
CA VAL A 158 18.56 -2.76 -17.64
C VAL A 158 20.00 -2.94 -17.12
N ARG A 159 20.32 -4.14 -16.67
CA ARG A 159 21.69 -4.60 -16.45
C ARG A 159 21.98 -5.66 -17.52
#